data_AF-A0A7S1Q329-F1
#
_entry.id   AF-A0A7S1Q329-F1
#
_cell.length_a   1.000
_cell.length_b   1.000
_cell.length_c   1.000
_cell.angle_alpha   90.00
_cell.angle_beta   90.00
_cell.angle_gamma   90.00
#
_symmetry.space_group_name_H-M   'P 1'
#
loop_
_entity.id
_entity.type
_entity.pdbx_description
1 polymer ?
#
loop_
_entity_poly.entity_id
_entity_poly.type
_entity_poly.pdbx_seq_one_letter_code
_entity_poly.pdbx_strand_id
1 'polypeptide(L)'
;LKLPGPFAPTALPSSRGAICKRAAAQAVASGAGVPMGVQLWMVVLGSAMLFHAGYGLMAEKRAAALANEELSDFFNPQVLLEVLLGAALSLWGGIGDFKPIRISDSKKVRWESLHARPDFHCYSNRAKLVGPLLQASLPKPPK
;
A
#
# COMPACT_ATOMS: atom_id res chain seq x y z
N LEU A 1 -17.39 -57.45 -32.63
CA LEU A 1 -17.98 -56.39 -31.77
C LEU A 1 -16.91 -55.35 -31.49
N LYS A 2 -17.02 -54.18 -32.14
CA LYS A 2 -16.00 -53.12 -32.19
C LYS A 2 -16.43 -52.02 -31.22
N LEU A 3 -15.66 -51.78 -30.17
CA LEU A 3 -15.94 -50.76 -29.15
C LEU A 3 -15.57 -49.36 -29.68
N PRO A 4 -16.43 -48.34 -29.56
CA PRO A 4 -16.03 -46.95 -29.79
C PRO A 4 -15.36 -46.41 -28.53
N GLY A 5 -14.10 -45.99 -28.65
CA GLY A 5 -13.47 -45.16 -27.63
C GLY A 5 -13.99 -43.72 -27.72
N PRO A 6 -14.06 -42.99 -26.60
CA PRO A 6 -14.14 -41.54 -26.68
C PRO A 6 -13.14 -40.84 -25.76
N PHE A 7 -12.99 -39.53 -26.03
CA PHE A 7 -12.28 -38.50 -25.28
C PHE A 7 -10.83 -38.22 -25.70
N ALA A 8 -10.71 -37.62 -26.88
CA ALA A 8 -9.67 -36.61 -27.11
C ALA A 8 -9.98 -35.36 -26.25
N PRO A 9 -9.02 -34.78 -25.52
CA PRO A 9 -9.22 -33.52 -24.82
C PRO A 9 -9.20 -32.35 -25.81
N THR A 10 -10.34 -31.68 -25.97
CA THR A 10 -10.45 -30.41 -26.69
C THR A 10 -9.70 -29.33 -25.90
N ALA A 11 -8.50 -28.96 -26.35
CA ALA A 11 -7.76 -27.83 -25.80
C ALA A 11 -8.49 -26.52 -26.13
N LEU A 12 -9.17 -25.93 -25.14
CA LEU A 12 -9.73 -24.59 -25.25
C LEU A 12 -8.58 -23.55 -25.18
N PRO A 13 -8.50 -22.58 -26.11
CA PRO A 13 -7.53 -21.50 -25.99
C PRO A 13 -7.88 -20.60 -24.80
N SER A 14 -6.96 -20.55 -23.84
CA SER A 14 -7.04 -19.74 -22.61
C SER A 14 -6.90 -18.23 -22.93
N SER A 15 -8.00 -17.56 -23.29
CA SER A 15 -8.02 -16.10 -23.50
C SER A 15 -8.07 -15.27 -22.20
N ARG A 16 -8.14 -15.93 -21.03
CA ARG A 16 -8.22 -15.25 -19.71
C ARG A 16 -6.94 -14.51 -19.31
N GLY A 17 -5.79 -14.81 -19.94
CA GLY A 17 -4.52 -14.15 -19.62
C GLY A 17 -4.41 -12.70 -20.09
N ALA A 18 -5.16 -12.29 -21.13
CA ALA A 18 -5.04 -10.95 -21.70
C ALA A 18 -5.75 -9.87 -20.87
N ILE A 19 -6.87 -10.20 -20.23
CA ILE A 19 -7.65 -9.27 -19.41
C ILE A 19 -6.92 -8.96 -18.10
N CYS A 20 -6.27 -9.97 -17.50
CA CYS A 20 -5.49 -9.79 -16.28
C CYS A 20 -4.25 -8.90 -16.49
N LYS A 21 -3.59 -8.99 -17.65
CA LYS A 21 -2.41 -8.15 -17.97
C LYS A 21 -2.75 -6.67 -18.12
N ARG A 22 -3.94 -6.31 -18.64
CA ARG A 22 -4.36 -4.90 -18.76
C ARG A 22 -4.74 -4.28 -17.42
N ALA A 23 -5.41 -5.03 -16.55
CA ALA A 23 -5.75 -4.56 -15.20
C ALA A 23 -4.49 -4.37 -14.32
N ALA A 24 -3.50 -5.26 -14.46
CA ALA A 24 -2.22 -5.13 -13.75
C ALA A 24 -1.40 -3.91 -14.22
N ALA A 25 -1.41 -3.59 -15.52
CA ALA A 25 -0.70 -2.42 -16.05
C ALA A 25 -1.35 -1.09 -15.64
N GLN A 26 -2.68 -1.04 -15.52
CA GLN A 26 -3.40 0.17 -15.08
C GLN A 26 -3.29 0.45 -13.57
N ALA A 27 -3.11 -0.58 -12.73
CA ALA A 27 -2.92 -0.40 -11.28
C ALA A 27 -1.52 0.12 -10.90
N VAL A 28 -0.53 -0.01 -11.78
CA VAL A 28 0.84 0.51 -11.57
C VAL A 28 0.92 2.02 -11.86
N ALA A 29 -0.03 2.58 -12.62
CA ALA A 29 0.01 3.99 -13.04
C ALA A 29 -0.47 4.98 -11.95
N SER A 30 -1.19 4.52 -10.92
CA SER A 30 -1.75 5.38 -9.87
C SER A 30 -0.96 5.39 -8.55
N GLY A 31 0.20 4.75 -8.51
CA GLY A 31 1.04 4.64 -7.32
C GLY A 31 2.47 5.13 -7.56
N ALA A 32 2.64 6.33 -8.12
CA ALA A 32 3.92 7.02 -8.09
C ALA A 32 4.19 7.48 -6.65
N GLY A 33 4.47 6.52 -5.76
CA GLY A 33 4.87 6.78 -4.39
C GLY A 33 6.10 7.66 -4.41
N VAL A 34 6.03 8.79 -3.70
CA VAL A 34 7.22 9.62 -3.47
C VAL A 34 8.26 8.71 -2.82
N PRO A 35 9.51 8.64 -3.33
CA PRO A 35 10.51 7.77 -2.76
C PRO A 35 10.66 8.10 -1.27
N MET A 36 10.51 7.08 -0.41
CA MET A 36 10.47 7.20 1.06
C MET A 36 11.59 8.09 1.63
N GLY A 37 12.74 8.17 0.97
CA GLY A 37 13.83 9.08 1.32
C GLY A 37 13.46 10.56 1.22
N VAL A 38 12.74 10.98 0.19
CA VAL A 38 12.32 12.38 0.01
C VAL A 38 11.34 12.80 1.11
N GLN A 39 10.40 11.93 1.47
CA GLN A 39 9.47 12.17 2.59
C GLN A 39 10.22 12.41 3.91
N LEU A 40 11.21 11.56 4.22
CA LEU A 40 12.03 11.73 5.42
C LEU A 40 12.80 13.07 5.40
N TRP A 41 13.41 13.43 4.28
CA TRP A 41 14.11 14.71 4.15
C TRP A 41 13.18 15.91 4.33
N MET A 42 11.95 15.85 3.83
CA MET A 42 10.96 16.91 4.02
C MET A 42 10.57 17.08 5.50
N VAL A 43 10.41 15.97 6.25
CA VAL A 43 10.16 16.04 7.70
C VAL A 43 11.35 16.66 8.44
N VAL A 44 12.57 16.24 8.10
CA VAL A 44 13.79 16.76 8.74
C VAL A 44 13.95 18.26 8.46
N LEU A 45 13.77 18.69 7.21
CA LEU A 45 13.85 20.10 6.82
C LEU A 45 12.76 20.95 7.48
N GLY A 46 11.51 20.49 7.46
CA GLY A 46 10.40 21.19 8.13
C GLY A 46 10.64 21.31 9.64
N SER A 47 11.15 20.26 10.28
CA SER A 47 11.50 20.27 11.70
C SER A 47 12.65 21.24 12.00
N ALA A 48 13.68 21.26 11.15
CA ALA A 48 14.80 22.19 11.29
C ALA A 48 14.36 23.65 11.19
N MET A 49 13.46 23.99 10.26
CA MET A 49 12.88 25.33 10.15
C MET A 49 12.07 25.70 11.40
N LEU A 50 11.29 24.77 11.96
CA LEU A 50 10.56 25.02 13.21
C LEU A 50 11.50 25.30 14.39
N PHE A 51 12.62 24.57 14.49
CA PHE A 51 13.64 24.87 15.51
C PHE A 51 14.27 26.24 15.29
N HIS A 52 14.60 26.59 14.04
CA HIS A 52 15.17 27.89 13.70
C HIS A 52 14.24 29.05 14.07
N ALA A 53 12.96 28.97 13.68
CA ALA A 53 11.96 29.96 14.06
C ALA A 53 11.76 30.04 15.58
N GLY A 54 11.81 28.89 16.27
CA GLY A 54 11.75 28.83 17.74
C GLY A 54 12.92 29.54 18.42
N TYR A 55 14.15 29.37 17.89
CA TYR A 55 15.31 30.12 18.38
C TYR A 55 15.17 31.62 18.13
N GLY A 56 14.66 32.03 16.96
CA GLY A 56 14.36 33.42 16.64
C GLY A 56 13.41 34.06 17.66
N LEU A 57 12.27 33.41 17.93
CA LEU A 57 11.29 33.89 18.93
C LEU A 57 11.87 33.98 20.33
N MET A 58 12.70 33.02 20.73
CA MET A 58 13.32 33.06 22.06
C MET A 58 14.34 34.20 22.18
N ALA A 59 15.06 34.52 21.10
CA ALA A 59 15.98 35.66 21.07
C ALA A 59 15.21 36.99 21.12
N GLU A 60 14.15 37.14 20.32
CA GLU A 60 13.28 38.33 20.33
C GLU A 60 12.62 38.51 21.70
N LYS A 61 12.09 37.43 22.30
CA LYS A 61 11.50 37.46 23.65
C LYS A 61 12.50 37.87 24.72
N ARG A 62 13.74 37.39 24.64
CA ARG A 62 14.81 37.79 25.57
C ARG A 62 15.19 39.25 25.39
N ALA A 63 15.27 39.74 24.16
CA ALA A 63 15.56 41.14 23.87
C ALA A 63 14.44 42.06 24.39
N ALA A 64 13.18 41.71 24.14
CA ALA A 64 12.01 42.46 24.64
C ALA A 64 11.95 42.49 26.18
N ALA A 65 12.22 41.35 26.82
CA ALA A 65 12.26 41.26 28.29
C ALA A 65 13.36 42.14 28.92
N LEU A 66 14.51 42.29 28.26
CA LEU A 66 15.58 43.17 28.72
C LEU A 66 15.27 44.66 28.47
N ALA A 67 14.48 44.96 27.44
CA ALA A 67 14.06 46.31 27.10
C ALA A 67 12.89 46.83 27.96
N ASN A 68 12.26 45.98 28.79
CA ASN A 68 10.99 46.26 29.49
C ASN A 68 9.88 46.75 28.55
N GLU A 69 9.96 46.42 27.26
CA GLU A 69 8.87 46.67 26.33
C GLU A 69 7.86 45.52 26.43
N GLU A 70 6.57 45.86 26.56
CA GLU A 70 5.51 44.89 26.37
C GLU A 70 5.65 44.36 24.94
N LEU A 71 5.86 43.04 24.86
CA LEU A 71 6.05 42.33 23.60
C LEU A 71 4.88 42.70 22.69
N SER A 72 5.13 43.53 21.68
CA SER A 72 4.08 44.04 20.81
C SER A 72 3.28 42.86 20.27
N ASP A 73 1.96 42.86 20.49
CA ASP A 73 1.02 41.75 20.20
C ASP A 73 1.07 41.24 18.75
N PHE A 74 1.74 41.98 17.86
CA PHE A 74 2.02 41.59 16.49
C PHE A 74 3.36 40.87 16.41
N PHE A 75 3.33 39.54 16.49
CA PHE A 75 4.47 38.69 16.15
C PHE A 75 5.08 39.11 14.82
N ASN A 76 6.41 39.01 14.72
CA ASN A 76 7.11 39.25 13.47
C ASN A 76 6.52 38.36 12.36
N PRO A 77 5.90 38.94 11.30
CA PRO A 77 5.20 38.17 10.28
C PRO A 77 6.13 37.20 9.54
N GLN A 78 7.44 37.50 9.51
CA GLN A 78 8.45 36.60 8.96
C GLN A 78 8.53 35.28 9.73
N VAL A 79 8.58 35.35 11.07
CA VAL A 79 8.63 34.18 11.95
C VAL A 79 7.35 33.36 11.82
N LEU A 80 6.19 34.04 11.76
CA LEU A 80 4.89 33.37 11.59
C LEU A 80 4.83 32.59 10.27
N LEU A 81 5.32 33.18 9.18
CA LEU A 81 5.44 32.50 7.89
C LEU A 81 6.39 31.32 7.94
N GLU A 82 7.52 31.45 8.63
CA GLU A 82 8.50 30.38 8.77
C GLU A 82 7.93 29.17 9.54
N VAL A 83 7.18 29.43 10.62
CA VAL A 83 6.49 28.38 11.37
C VAL A 83 5.41 27.70 10.52
N LEU A 84 4.61 28.47 9.78
CA LEU A 84 3.57 27.91 8.90
C LEU A 84 4.17 27.03 7.81
N LEU A 85 5.23 27.50 7.14
CA LEU A 85 5.91 26.76 6.09
C LEU A 85 6.60 25.50 6.63
N GLY A 86 7.30 25.61 7.77
CA GLY A 86 7.93 24.48 8.43
C GLY A 86 6.93 23.41 8.87
N ALA A 87 5.80 23.83 9.45
CA ALA A 87 4.70 22.94 9.83
C ALA A 87 4.09 22.23 8.60
N ALA A 88 3.77 22.99 7.55
CA ALA A 88 3.21 22.43 6.31
C ALA A 88 4.16 21.43 5.63
N LEU A 89 5.46 21.73 5.56
CA LEU A 89 6.49 20.83 5.04
C LEU A 89 6.62 19.55 5.87
N SER A 90 6.63 19.68 7.20
CA SER A 90 6.75 18.50 8.09
C SER A 90 5.51 17.60 7.98
N LEU A 91 4.32 18.19 7.88
CA LEU A 91 3.07 17.46 7.72
C LEU A 91 3.01 16.77 6.35
N TRP A 92 3.44 17.47 5.30
CA TRP A 92 3.53 16.91 3.95
C TRP A 92 4.47 15.72 3.88
N GLY A 93 5.65 15.80 4.52
CA GLY A 93 6.58 14.68 4.60
C GLY A 93 6.10 13.53 5.50
N GLY A 94 5.23 13.82 6.48
CA GLY A 94 4.69 12.84 7.42
C GLY A 94 3.52 12.01 6.87
N ILE A 95 2.83 12.49 5.81
CA ILE A 95 1.81 11.71 5.11
C ILE A 95 2.50 10.62 4.30
N GLY A 96 2.59 9.43 4.88
CA GLY A 96 3.05 8.23 4.21
C GLY A 96 1.95 7.61 3.35
N ASP A 97 2.35 6.88 2.32
CA ASP A 97 1.41 6.07 1.55
C ASP A 97 0.82 4.99 2.46
N PHE A 98 -0.52 4.95 2.52
CA PHE A 98 -1.21 3.86 3.19
C PHE A 98 -0.90 2.57 2.45
N LYS A 99 -0.15 1.69 3.12
CA LYS A 99 0.06 0.35 2.60
C LYS A 99 -1.32 -0.30 2.41
N PRO A 100 -1.67 -0.79 1.19
CA PRO A 100 -2.97 -1.35 0.95
C PRO A 100 -3.22 -2.53 1.90
N ILE A 101 -4.30 -2.43 2.69
CA ILE A 101 -4.66 -3.39 3.75
C ILE A 101 -5.21 -4.72 3.15
N ARG A 102 -5.33 -4.85 1.82
CA ARG A 102 -5.97 -6.01 1.16
C ARG A 102 -5.01 -7.11 0.70
N ILE A 103 -4.84 -8.09 1.61
CA ILE A 103 -4.99 -9.57 1.45
C ILE A 103 -4.06 -10.36 0.50
N SER A 104 -3.50 -9.82 -0.59
CA SER A 104 -2.79 -10.68 -1.57
C SER A 104 -1.31 -10.94 -1.28
N ASP A 105 -0.70 -10.36 -0.24
CA ASP A 105 0.71 -10.67 0.02
C ASP A 105 1.09 -10.56 1.50
N SER A 106 1.13 -11.70 2.17
CA SER A 106 1.99 -11.87 3.32
C SER A 106 3.43 -11.84 2.81
N LYS A 107 4.21 -10.80 3.17
CA LYS A 107 5.65 -10.66 2.88
C LYS A 107 6.51 -11.89 3.26
N LYS A 108 5.92 -12.85 3.97
CA LYS A 108 6.47 -14.18 4.25
C LYS A 108 5.64 -15.20 3.49
N VAL A 109 6.30 -16.01 2.67
CA VAL A 109 5.70 -17.19 2.04
C VAL A 109 5.08 -18.05 3.14
N ARG A 110 3.77 -18.32 3.09
CA ARG A 110 3.13 -19.21 4.08
C ARG A 110 3.76 -20.58 3.96
N TRP A 111 3.92 -21.28 5.08
CA TRP A 111 4.54 -22.61 5.10
C TRP A 111 3.92 -23.59 4.08
N GLU A 112 2.60 -23.47 3.90
CA GLU A 112 1.79 -24.22 2.93
C GLU A 112 2.24 -24.01 1.48
N SER A 113 2.57 -22.78 1.07
CA SER A 113 3.02 -22.51 -0.30
C SER A 113 4.50 -22.85 -0.50
N LEU A 114 5.31 -22.85 0.56
CA LEU A 114 6.73 -23.23 0.50
C LEU A 114 6.91 -24.76 0.33
N HIS A 115 5.96 -25.54 0.83
CA HIS A 115 5.96 -27.01 0.74
C HIS A 115 5.02 -27.56 -0.34
N ALA A 116 4.26 -26.70 -1.01
CA ALA A 116 3.53 -27.08 -2.20
C ALA A 116 4.53 -27.41 -3.31
N ARG A 117 4.88 -28.69 -3.47
CA ARG A 117 5.68 -29.16 -4.60
C ARG A 117 4.71 -29.50 -5.75
N PRO A 118 4.59 -28.65 -6.77
CA PRO A 118 3.60 -28.85 -7.83
C PRO A 118 3.82 -30.15 -8.61
N ASP A 119 5.06 -30.63 -8.68
CA ASP A 119 5.41 -31.87 -9.38
C ASP A 119 4.99 -33.15 -8.61
N PHE A 120 4.60 -33.03 -7.33
CA PHE A 120 4.26 -34.15 -6.45
C PHE A 120 2.81 -34.10 -5.97
N HIS A 121 1.88 -33.59 -6.78
CA HIS A 121 0.47 -33.58 -6.43
C HIS A 121 -0.12 -35.00 -6.42
N CYS A 122 -0.41 -35.53 -5.23
CA CYS A 122 -1.21 -36.72 -5.10
C CYS A 122 -2.70 -36.35 -5.24
N TYR A 123 -3.28 -36.67 -6.40
CA TYR A 123 -4.71 -36.49 -6.62
C TYR A 123 -5.57 -37.52 -5.86
N SER A 124 -4.98 -38.53 -5.23
CA SER A 124 -5.69 -39.50 -4.39
C SER A 124 -5.91 -38.99 -2.95
N ASN A 125 -6.57 -37.85 -2.81
CA ASN A 125 -6.92 -37.29 -1.51
C ASN A 125 -8.43 -37.46 -1.20
N ARG A 126 -8.82 -37.16 0.04
CA ARG A 126 -10.23 -37.22 0.48
C ARG A 126 -11.14 -36.26 -0.31
N ALA A 127 -10.60 -35.25 -1.00
CA ALA A 127 -11.39 -34.32 -1.81
C ALA A 127 -12.00 -35.00 -3.04
N LYS A 128 -11.48 -36.15 -3.49
CA LYS A 128 -12.12 -36.98 -4.53
C LYS A 128 -13.53 -37.44 -4.15
N LEU A 129 -13.78 -37.63 -2.85
CA LEU A 129 -15.10 -38.07 -2.37
C LEU A 129 -16.11 -36.91 -2.34
N VAL A 130 -15.64 -35.67 -2.29
CA VAL A 130 -16.48 -34.48 -2.18
C VAL A 130 -17.15 -34.13 -3.51
N GLY A 131 -16.46 -34.33 -4.64
CA GLY A 131 -17.00 -34.05 -5.98
C GLY A 131 -18.33 -34.79 -6.28
N PRO A 132 -18.38 -36.12 -6.11
CA PRO A 132 -19.61 -36.90 -6.29
C PRO A 132 -20.73 -36.50 -5.32
N LEU A 133 -20.40 -36.18 -4.07
CA LEU A 133 -21.38 -35.73 -3.08
C LEU A 133 -22.01 -34.40 -3.47
N LEU A 134 -21.20 -33.44 -3.94
CA LEU A 134 -21.70 -32.16 -4.43
C LEU A 134 -22.56 -32.31 -5.69
N GLN A 135 -22.19 -33.20 -6.61
CA GLN A 135 -23.00 -33.48 -7.80
C GLN A 135 -24.34 -34.14 -7.47
N ALA A 136 -24.38 -34.95 -6.41
CA ALA A 136 -25.63 -35.56 -5.93
C ALA A 136 -26.54 -34.57 -5.19
N SER A 137 -25.96 -33.58 -4.50
CA SER A 137 -26.71 -32.62 -3.68
C SER A 137 -27.12 -31.34 -4.40
N LEU A 138 -26.48 -30.98 -5.51
CA LEU A 138 -26.75 -29.71 -6.19
C LEU A 138 -27.86 -29.85 -7.24
N PRO A 139 -28.88 -28.98 -7.22
CA PRO A 139 -29.90 -28.97 -8.26
C PRO A 139 -29.30 -28.54 -9.60
N LYS A 140 -29.81 -29.13 -10.70
CA LYS A 140 -29.39 -28.73 -12.05
C LYS A 140 -29.68 -27.23 -12.27
N PRO A 141 -28.76 -26.47 -12.86
CA PRO A 141 -28.99 -25.05 -13.11
C PRO A 141 -30.19 -24.86 -14.05
N PRO A 142 -31.00 -23.81 -13.85
CA PRO A 142 -32.13 -23.51 -14.72
C PRO A 142 -31.64 -23.21 -16.15
N LYS A 143 -32.44 -23.60 -17.14
CA LYS A 143 -32.20 -23.33 -18.57
C LYS A 143 -32.52 -21.88 -18.92
#